data_AF-A0A086MRG4-F1
#
_entry.id   AF-A0A086MRG4-F1
#
_cell.length_a   1.000
_cell.length_b   1.000
_cell.length_c   1.000
_cell.angle_alpha   90.00
_cell.angle_beta   90.00
_cell.angle_gamma   90.00
#
_symmetry.space_group_name_H-M   'P 1'
#
loop_
_entity.id
_entity.type
_entity.pdbx_description
1 polymer ?
#
loop_
_entity_poly.entity_id
_entity_poly.type
_entity_poly.pdbx_seq_one_letter_code
_entity_poly.pdbx_strand_id
1 'polypeptide(L)'
;MRLADLPAGAVIMTGSVVTAVEARELREDDLLDVNGTAVTVTGTGHLDFPGMTRVPVSYRPYDNDTVRTERWTVPDTTRFTPRQLLRTDKVTCGLCEPGTNTHDVLIDRVTEGWVQVWVCDAHLCLS
;
A
#
# COMPACT_ATOMS: atom_id res chain seq x y z
N MET A 1 3.64 2.00 -19.83
CA MET A 1 5.07 1.96 -20.21
C MET A 1 5.42 0.51 -20.50
N ARG A 2 6.15 0.19 -21.58
CA ARG A 2 6.52 -1.22 -21.86
C ARG A 2 7.72 -1.61 -20.99
N LEU A 3 7.84 -2.89 -20.68
CA LEU A 3 8.97 -3.45 -19.90
C LEU A 3 10.34 -3.07 -20.48
N ALA A 4 10.41 -2.94 -21.82
CA ALA A 4 11.62 -2.56 -22.56
C ALA A 4 11.99 -1.07 -22.45
N ASP A 5 11.07 -0.23 -21.96
CA ASP A 5 11.28 1.21 -21.79
C ASP A 5 11.86 1.55 -20.41
N LEU A 6 12.09 0.55 -19.54
CA LEU A 6 12.60 0.77 -18.20
C LEU A 6 14.12 1.01 -18.21
N PRO A 7 14.62 1.99 -17.44
CA PRO A 7 16.05 2.24 -17.32
C PRO A 7 16.78 1.03 -16.70
N ALA A 8 18.07 0.90 -17.02
CA ALA A 8 18.93 -0.11 -16.42
C ALA A 8 18.87 -0.03 -14.88
N GLY A 9 18.62 -1.15 -14.22
CA GLY A 9 18.45 -1.23 -12.75
C GLY A 9 17.00 -1.22 -12.27
N ALA A 10 16.01 -1.15 -13.16
CA ALA A 10 14.61 -1.35 -12.79
C ALA A 10 14.33 -2.82 -12.43
N VAL A 11 13.92 -3.05 -11.18
CA VAL A 11 13.42 -4.36 -10.72
C VAL A 11 11.90 -4.32 -10.76
N ILE A 12 11.30 -5.14 -11.62
CA ILE A 12 9.87 -5.41 -11.56
C ILE A 12 9.70 -6.58 -10.60
N MET A 13 9.13 -6.30 -9.44
CA MET A 13 8.70 -7.36 -8.54
C MET A 13 7.25 -7.66 -8.82
N THR A 14 6.93 -8.94 -9.02
CA THR A 14 5.56 -9.43 -9.06
C THR A 14 5.25 -10.03 -7.70
N GLY A 15 4.40 -9.35 -6.93
CA GLY A 15 3.89 -9.85 -5.66
C GLY A 15 2.57 -10.60 -5.84
N SER A 16 2.21 -11.44 -4.87
CA SER A 16 0.86 -12.01 -4.80
C SER A 16 -0.17 -10.90 -4.68
N VAL A 17 -1.21 -10.96 -5.52
CA VAL A 17 -2.33 -10.01 -5.50
C VAL A 17 -3.17 -10.22 -4.24
N VAL A 18 -3.39 -9.15 -3.48
CA VAL A 18 -4.30 -9.13 -2.35
C VAL A 18 -5.66 -8.64 -2.82
N THR A 19 -6.65 -9.54 -2.86
CA THR A 19 -8.03 -9.23 -3.28
C THR A 19 -8.95 -8.90 -2.10
N ALA A 20 -8.52 -9.18 -0.87
CA ALA A 20 -9.20 -8.85 0.37
C ALA A 20 -8.18 -8.65 1.49
N VAL A 21 -8.43 -7.68 2.37
CA VAL A 21 -7.59 -7.40 3.55
C VAL A 21 -8.47 -7.42 4.80
N GLU A 22 -7.98 -8.02 5.89
CA GLU A 22 -8.73 -8.06 7.14
C GLU A 22 -8.56 -6.76 7.94
N ALA A 23 -9.56 -6.41 8.76
CA ALA A 23 -9.56 -5.18 9.55
C ALA A 23 -8.28 -5.03 10.39
N ARG A 24 -7.83 -6.12 11.01
CA ARG A 24 -6.59 -6.17 11.81
C ARG A 24 -5.30 -5.91 11.02
N GLU A 25 -5.34 -6.02 9.69
CA GLU A 25 -4.18 -5.87 8.80
C GLU A 25 -4.12 -4.48 8.15
N LEU A 26 -5.17 -3.67 8.34
CA LEU A 26 -5.25 -2.32 7.81
C LEU A 26 -4.18 -1.43 8.44
N ARG A 27 -3.66 -0.51 7.63
CA ARG A 27 -2.70 0.52 8.01
C ARG A 27 -3.25 1.89 7.63
N GLU A 28 -2.68 2.91 8.25
CA GLU A 28 -2.87 4.28 7.78
C GLU A 28 -2.50 4.38 6.30
N ASP A 29 -3.24 5.20 5.57
CA ASP A 29 -3.16 5.42 4.12
C ASP A 29 -3.63 4.26 3.22
N ASP A 30 -4.10 3.15 3.79
CA ASP A 30 -4.77 2.11 2.99
C ASP A 30 -6.02 2.67 2.31
N LEU A 31 -6.18 2.37 1.02
CA LEU A 31 -7.33 2.76 0.23
C LEU A 31 -8.22 1.55 -0.02
N LEU A 32 -9.50 1.68 0.33
CA LEU A 32 -10.50 0.63 0.26
C LEU A 32 -11.64 1.02 -0.68
N ASP A 33 -12.32 0.02 -1.22
CA ASP A 33 -13.63 0.18 -1.88
C ASP A 33 -14.73 -0.30 -0.93
N VAL A 34 -15.62 0.61 -0.55
CA VAL A 34 -16.80 0.30 0.27
C VAL A 34 -18.04 0.77 -0.49
N ASN A 35 -18.81 -0.18 -1.01
CA ASN A 35 -20.03 0.07 -1.78
C ASN A 35 -19.82 1.05 -2.95
N GLY A 36 -18.67 0.96 -3.64
CA GLY A 36 -18.33 1.84 -4.77
C GLY A 36 -17.73 3.19 -4.36
N THR A 37 -17.58 3.46 -3.07
CA THR A 37 -16.94 4.67 -2.55
C THR A 37 -15.50 4.37 -2.17
N ALA A 38 -14.56 5.22 -2.61
CA ALA A 38 -13.17 5.14 -2.18
C ALA A 38 -13.03 5.67 -0.74
N VAL A 39 -12.46 4.87 0.13
CA VAL A 39 -12.30 5.17 1.55
C VAL A 39 -10.84 5.06 1.93
N THR A 40 -10.29 6.09 2.59
CA THR A 40 -8.92 6.10 3.10
C THR A 40 -8.92 5.82 4.59
N VAL A 41 -8.11 4.86 5.04
CA VAL A 41 -7.86 4.61 6.45
C VAL A 41 -6.94 5.71 7.00
N THR A 42 -7.37 6.40 8.05
CA THR A 42 -6.64 7.57 8.60
C THR A 42 -5.94 7.25 9.92
N GLY A 43 -5.67 5.98 10.18
CA GLY A 43 -4.99 5.51 11.38
C GLY A 43 -5.44 4.11 11.79
N THR A 44 -4.72 3.55 12.75
CA THR A 44 -5.03 2.23 13.32
C THR A 44 -5.13 2.36 14.83
N GLY A 45 -6.31 2.09 15.38
CA GLY A 45 -6.53 2.13 16.83
C GLY A 45 -6.76 0.73 17.36
N HIS A 46 -5.90 0.25 18.26
CA HIS A 46 -6.26 -0.88 19.12
C HIS A 46 -7.36 -0.42 20.08
N LEU A 47 -8.46 -1.16 20.13
CA LEU A 47 -9.44 -1.07 21.21
C LEU A 47 -9.09 -2.10 22.28
N ASP A 48 -9.50 -1.82 23.52
CA ASP A 48 -9.42 -2.76 24.64
C ASP A 48 -10.46 -3.91 24.55
N PHE A 49 -11.19 -4.02 23.42
CA PHE A 49 -12.19 -5.06 23.19
C PHE A 49 -11.59 -6.22 22.38
N PRO A 50 -11.43 -7.42 22.97
CA PRO A 50 -10.80 -8.55 22.29
C PRO A 50 -11.55 -8.91 21.00
N GLY A 51 -10.84 -9.01 19.87
CA GLY A 51 -11.39 -9.42 18.58
C GLY A 51 -12.11 -8.33 17.78
N MET A 52 -12.07 -7.07 18.23
CA MET A 52 -12.64 -5.91 17.53
C MET A 52 -11.57 -4.89 17.18
N THR A 53 -11.59 -4.41 15.93
CA THR A 53 -10.69 -3.39 15.41
C THR A 53 -11.43 -2.08 15.23
N ARG A 54 -10.78 -0.98 15.61
CA ARG A 54 -11.23 0.37 15.27
C ARG A 54 -10.55 0.84 14.00
N VAL A 55 -11.35 1.20 13.01
CA VAL A 55 -10.88 1.70 11.73
C VAL A 55 -11.37 3.15 11.55
N PRO A 56 -10.57 4.15 11.97
CA PRO A 56 -10.74 5.54 11.55
C PRO A 56 -10.59 5.65 10.03
N VAL A 57 -11.56 6.30 9.39
CA VAL A 57 -11.57 6.47 7.94
C VAL A 57 -11.98 7.86 7.53
N SER A 58 -11.60 8.25 6.33
CA SER A 58 -12.12 9.41 5.63
C SER A 58 -12.52 9.06 4.20
N TYR A 59 -13.57 9.70 3.70
CA TYR A 59 -14.05 9.47 2.34
C TYR A 59 -14.86 10.67 1.84
N ARG A 60 -15.06 10.76 0.52
CA ARG A 60 -15.94 11.75 -0.11
C ARG A 60 -17.18 11.03 -0.66
N PRO A 61 -18.36 11.25 -0.06
CA PRO A 61 -19.58 10.63 -0.56
C PRO A 61 -19.96 11.25 -1.91
N TYR A 62 -20.26 10.42 -2.91
CA TYR A 62 -20.77 10.85 -4.22
C TYR A 62 -19.86 11.85 -4.96
N ASP A 63 -18.54 11.76 -4.77
CA ASP A 63 -17.53 12.63 -5.39
C ASP A 63 -17.79 14.14 -5.20
N ASN A 64 -18.46 14.53 -4.11
CA ASN A 64 -18.59 15.93 -3.74
C ASN A 64 -17.35 16.45 -3.00
N ASP A 65 -17.25 17.77 -2.85
CA ASP A 65 -16.13 18.41 -2.14
C ASP A 65 -16.17 18.22 -0.60
N THR A 66 -17.14 17.47 -0.07
CA THR A 66 -17.27 17.25 1.37
C THR A 66 -16.50 16.01 1.79
N VAL A 67 -15.44 16.20 2.56
CA VAL A 67 -14.74 15.11 3.24
C VAL A 67 -15.52 14.73 4.50
N ARG A 68 -15.90 13.45 4.60
CA ARG A 68 -16.43 12.87 5.84
C ARG A 68 -15.34 12.07 6.54
N THR A 69 -15.39 12.10 7.86
CA THR A 69 -14.54 11.29 8.73
C THR A 69 -15.40 10.43 9.63
N GLU A 70 -15.14 9.13 9.67
CA GLU A 70 -15.86 8.18 10.49
C GLU A 70 -14.89 7.31 11.31
N ARG A 71 -15.43 6.61 12.30
CA ARG A 71 -14.69 5.61 13.07
C ARG A 71 -15.54 4.36 13.16
N TRP A 72 -15.16 3.36 12.38
CA TRP A 72 -15.84 2.07 12.39
C TRP A 72 -15.28 1.19 13.49
N THR A 73 -16.15 0.39 14.10
CA THR A 73 -15.76 -0.67 15.04
C THR A 73 -16.30 -1.97 14.47
N VAL A 74 -15.40 -2.84 14.04
CA VAL A 74 -15.73 -4.07 13.32
C VAL A 74 -14.94 -5.25 13.90
N PRO A 75 -15.41 -6.50 13.74
CA PRO A 75 -14.58 -7.67 14.06
C PRO A 75 -13.25 -7.64 13.30
N ASP A 76 -12.18 -8.09 13.95
CA ASP A 76 -10.82 -8.13 13.39
C ASP A 76 -10.71 -8.87 12.05
N THR A 77 -11.58 -9.86 11.87
CA THR A 77 -11.67 -10.71 10.68
C THR A 77 -12.56 -10.14 9.57
N THR A 78 -13.14 -8.95 9.77
CA THR A 78 -13.94 -8.27 8.75
C THR A 78 -13.06 -7.99 7.54
N ARG A 79 -13.51 -8.41 6.36
CA ARG A 79 -12.75 -8.25 5.12
C ARG A 79 -13.21 -7.03 4.34
N PHE A 80 -12.23 -6.27 3.86
CA PHE A 80 -12.43 -5.14 2.98
C PHE A 80 -11.84 -5.42 1.59
N THR A 81 -12.45 -4.84 0.57
CA THR A 81 -11.91 -4.85 -0.79
C THR A 81 -10.89 -3.73 -0.91
N PRO A 82 -9.60 -4.03 -1.10
CA PRO A 82 -8.60 -2.99 -1.21
C PRO A 82 -8.57 -2.42 -2.63
N ARG A 83 -8.31 -1.11 -2.73
CA ARG A 83 -7.97 -0.41 -3.99
C ARG A 83 -6.47 -0.18 -4.10
N GLN A 84 -5.82 0.10 -2.97
CA GLN A 84 -4.38 0.26 -2.87
C GLN A 84 -3.91 -0.13 -1.48
N LEU A 85 -2.84 -0.92 -1.41
CA LEU A 85 -2.19 -1.34 -0.16
C LEU A 85 -0.68 -1.17 -0.31
N LEU A 86 -0.18 0.02 0.02
CA LEU A 86 1.24 0.31 -0.06
C LEU A 86 1.97 -0.38 1.10
N ARG A 87 2.93 -1.23 0.78
CA ARG A 87 3.73 -1.97 1.77
C ARG A 87 5.20 -1.81 1.45
N THR A 88 5.99 -1.50 2.48
CA THR A 88 7.44 -1.51 2.38
C THR A 88 7.95 -2.93 2.15
N ASP A 89 8.82 -3.10 1.17
CA ASP A 89 9.57 -4.33 0.91
C ASP A 89 11.03 -3.99 0.63
N LYS A 90 11.90 -5.01 0.68
CA LYS A 90 13.33 -4.86 0.45
C LYS A 90 13.73 -5.35 -0.92
N VAL A 91 14.35 -4.47 -1.70
CA VAL A 91 14.95 -4.80 -3.00
C VAL A 91 16.45 -4.79 -2.88
N THR A 92 17.09 -5.83 -3.38
CA THR A 92 18.55 -5.91 -3.47
C THR A 92 19.00 -5.52 -4.87
N CYS A 93 19.78 -4.44 -4.98
CA CYS A 93 20.48 -4.04 -6.18
C CYS A 93 21.68 -4.96 -6.44
N GLY A 94 21.78 -5.55 -7.63
CA GLY A 94 22.94 -6.37 -8.00
C GLY A 94 24.19 -5.57 -8.37
N LEU A 95 24.08 -4.24 -8.50
CA LEU A 95 25.15 -3.36 -8.99
C LEU A 95 25.82 -2.54 -7.87
N CYS A 96 25.17 -2.39 -6.72
CA CYS A 96 25.75 -1.72 -5.55
C CYS A 96 26.63 -2.68 -4.73
N GLU A 97 27.55 -2.12 -3.94
CA GLU A 97 28.41 -2.90 -3.06
C GLU A 97 27.60 -3.74 -2.05
N PRO A 98 28.04 -4.97 -1.74
CA PRO A 98 27.39 -5.77 -0.69
C PRO A 98 27.32 -5.01 0.63
N GLY A 99 26.11 -4.89 1.18
CA GLY A 99 25.86 -4.17 2.44
C GLY A 99 25.29 -2.76 2.27
N THR A 100 25.39 -2.15 1.08
CA THR A 100 24.70 -0.88 0.72
C THR A 100 23.64 -1.09 -0.35
N ASN A 101 23.49 -2.32 -0.83
CA ASN A 101 22.69 -2.67 -1.98
C ASN A 101 21.24 -3.04 -1.65
N THR A 102 20.78 -2.89 -0.40
CA THR A 102 19.41 -3.19 -0.02
C THR A 102 18.65 -1.90 0.21
N HIS A 103 17.48 -1.77 -0.42
CA HIS A 103 16.67 -0.56 -0.39
C HIS A 103 15.23 -0.88 -0.04
N ASP A 104 14.62 -0.01 0.75
CA ASP A 104 13.20 -0.09 1.08
C ASP A 104 12.39 0.57 -0.06
N VAL A 105 11.43 -0.18 -0.62
CA VAL A 105 10.53 0.29 -1.68
C VAL A 105 9.09 0.11 -1.27
N LEU A 106 8.21 1.02 -1.67
CA LEU A 106 6.77 0.87 -1.49
C LEU A 106 6.19 0.09 -2.67
N ILE A 107 5.45 -0.99 -2.36
CA ILE A 107 4.77 -1.84 -3.33
C ILE A 107 3.27 -1.75 -3.10
N ASP A 108 2.50 -1.51 -4.15
CA ASP A 108 1.06 -1.69 -4.10
C ASP A 108 0.71 -3.18 -4.24
N ARG A 109 0.14 -3.79 -3.19
CA ARG A 109 -0.20 -5.21 -3.18
C ARG A 109 -1.53 -5.56 -3.87
N VAL A 110 -2.30 -4.57 -4.35
CA VAL A 110 -3.62 -4.79 -5.00
C VAL A 110 -3.50 -4.99 -6.51
N THR A 111 -2.70 -4.15 -7.17
CA THR A 111 -2.39 -4.29 -8.60
C THR A 111 -1.12 -5.10 -8.72
N GLU A 112 -1.21 -6.40 -9.05
CA GLU A 112 -0.11 -7.38 -9.32
C GLU A 112 1.27 -7.17 -8.64
N GLY A 113 1.32 -6.57 -7.45
CA GLY A 113 2.57 -6.18 -6.80
C GLY A 113 3.41 -5.14 -7.55
N TRP A 114 2.85 -4.23 -8.34
CA TRP A 114 3.64 -3.32 -9.17
C TRP A 114 4.46 -2.33 -8.31
N VAL A 115 5.80 -2.41 -8.44
CA VAL A 115 6.70 -1.27 -8.17
C VAL A 115 6.62 -0.39 -9.41
N GLN A 116 5.97 0.78 -9.33
CA GLN A 116 5.71 1.60 -10.52
C GLN A 116 6.99 1.97 -11.29
N VAL A 117 8.05 2.39 -10.59
CA VAL A 117 9.45 2.48 -11.03
C VAL A 117 10.27 2.66 -9.76
N TRP A 118 11.37 1.92 -9.60
CA TRP A 118 12.38 2.23 -8.58
C TRP A 118 13.75 2.34 -9.24
N VAL A 119 14.48 3.40 -8.90
CA VAL A 119 15.86 3.64 -9.33
C VAL A 119 16.70 3.80 -8.07
N CYS A 120 17.82 3.08 -7.99
CA CYS A 120 18.76 3.23 -6.89
C CYS A 120 19.38 4.63 -6.88
N ASP A 121 19.39 5.32 -5.73
CA ASP A 121 19.98 6.65 -5.58
C ASP A 121 21.47 6.70 -5.97
N ALA A 122 22.21 5.61 -5.74
CA ALA A 122 23.61 5.51 -6.17
C ALA A 122 23.78 5.64 -7.69
N HIS A 123 22.73 5.31 -8.48
CA HIS A 123 22.71 5.49 -9.92
C HIS A 123 22.19 6.87 -10.36
N LEU A 124 21.45 7.58 -9.49
CA LEU A 124 21.06 8.98 -9.75
C LEU A 124 22.26 9.94 -9.62
N CYS A 125 23.28 9.57 -8.84
CA CYS A 125 24.50 10.36 -8.68
C CYS A 125 25.59 10.10 -9.75
N LEU A 126 25.32 9.26 -10.75
CA LEU A 126 26.26 8.94 -11.85
C LEU A 126 25.93 9.65 -13.17
N SER A 127 24.91 10.52 -13.21
CA SER A 127 24.53 11.34 -14.37
C SER A 127 25.07 12.76 -14.29
#